data_AF-A0A1I5ECH6-F1
#
_entry.id   AF-A0A1I5ECH6-F1
#
_cell.length_a   1.000
_cell.length_b   1.000
_cell.length_c   1.000
_cell.angle_alpha   90.00
_cell.angle_beta   90.00
_cell.angle_gamma   90.00
#
_symmetry.space_group_name_H-M   'P 1'
#
loop_
_entity.id
_entity.type
_entity.pdbx_description
1 polymer ?
#
loop_
_entity_poly.entity_id
_entity_poly.type
_entity_poly.pdbx_seq_one_letter_code
_entity_poly.pdbx_strand_id
1 'polypeptide(L)'
;MRGLALWLMAVLMALLPVGVSAQGPVADPALRAKADALVAILDGRGAYDAYFAASFREKVPKAQFSAIAEKLKATLGAPQKIESLTATSPWGADLVVGYERGTASVRLVLDPAPPHAASGLLITGTGARDDSLAKVEADFRALPGASGLGLYALGQGKPAPILEYRADVAAPLGSAFKLWVLAELARQVASGERHWADVVKVGAPSLPSGVLQTWPAESLVTVQTLATMMISISDNTATDTLLTTLGRAKVDATAEAVGGSVPVMTTREMFALKGDPALTKAWAAGSVDGRRALLVDNAVKIATAKLDPTVFAGKPVAIDSVEWFASPAAMAGVLDRLHGADSTTRAVLAVNAGVDPAIAKRFGYVGFKGGGEPGVVTLNYLVQAKDGRWYAATGNWHRADDGVNELRFVGLMGRVLALLAAR
;
A
#
# COMPACT_ATOMS: atom_id res chain seq x y z
N MET A 1 27.19 -14.96 -6.36
CA MET A 1 27.11 -14.41 -4.98
C MET A 1 26.89 -12.90 -5.04
N ARG A 2 25.63 -12.44 -5.03
CA ARG A 2 25.21 -11.09 -4.63
C ARG A 2 23.82 -11.27 -3.99
N GLY A 3 23.78 -11.39 -2.66
CA GLY A 3 22.55 -11.56 -1.86
C GLY A 3 21.67 -10.31 -1.95
N LEU A 4 20.33 -10.39 -1.90
CA LEU A 4 19.45 -10.95 -0.86
C LEU A 4 19.73 -10.37 0.54
N ALA A 5 18.97 -9.33 0.91
CA ALA A 5 18.45 -8.98 2.25
C ALA A 5 18.00 -7.49 2.22
N LEU A 6 16.72 -7.14 2.11
CA LEU A 6 15.74 -7.12 3.21
C LEU A 6 16.33 -6.55 4.51
N TRP A 7 16.22 -5.24 4.70
CA TRP A 7 16.26 -4.61 6.02
C TRP A 7 15.24 -3.47 6.07
N LEU A 8 13.99 -3.84 6.35
CA LEU A 8 13.03 -2.98 7.07
C LEU A 8 12.71 -3.73 8.36
N MET A 9 13.64 -3.65 9.32
CA MET A 9 13.34 -4.05 10.70
C MET A 9 12.40 -3.00 11.28
N ALA A 10 11.11 -3.31 11.29
CA ALA A 10 10.19 -2.76 12.26
C ALA A 10 10.46 -3.46 13.60
N VAL A 11 11.13 -2.78 14.53
CA VAL A 11 11.11 -3.19 15.94
C VAL A 11 9.75 -2.75 16.49
N LEU A 12 8.81 -3.69 16.58
CA LEU A 12 7.54 -3.50 17.28
C LEU A 12 7.76 -3.82 18.76
N MET A 13 7.97 -2.80 19.59
CA MET A 13 7.72 -2.96 21.03
C MET A 13 6.26 -2.65 21.29
N ALA A 14 5.50 -3.68 21.66
CA ALA A 14 4.15 -3.53 22.18
C ALA A 14 4.22 -2.84 23.56
N LEU A 15 3.59 -1.67 23.67
CA LEU A 15 3.20 -1.10 24.95
C LEU A 15 1.67 -1.04 24.97
N LEU A 16 1.09 -1.76 25.92
CA LEU A 16 -0.34 -1.77 26.21
C LEU A 16 -0.85 -0.34 26.50
N PRO A 17 -2.06 0.04 26.06
CA PRO A 17 -2.61 1.34 26.39
C PRO A 17 -3.14 1.30 27.83
N VAL A 18 -2.41 1.89 28.77
CA VAL A 18 -3.01 2.35 30.03
C VAL A 18 -3.71 3.66 29.70
N GLY A 19 -5.04 3.65 29.78
CA GLY A 19 -5.86 4.84 29.57
C GLY A 19 -5.49 5.94 30.56
N VAL A 20 -4.89 7.01 30.06
CA VAL A 20 -4.78 8.29 30.75
C VAL A 20 -5.15 9.35 29.73
N SER A 21 -6.17 10.15 30.04
CA SER A 21 -6.45 11.39 29.33
C SER A 21 -5.23 12.29 29.44
N ALA A 22 -4.38 12.32 28.41
CA ALA A 22 -3.17 13.13 28.38
C ALA A 22 -3.40 14.34 27.48
N GLN A 23 -3.31 15.54 28.05
CA GLN A 23 -2.77 16.68 27.33
C GLN A 23 -1.51 16.19 26.59
N GLY A 24 -1.39 16.48 25.29
CA GLY A 24 -0.26 16.01 24.49
C GLY A 24 1.09 16.32 25.16
N PRO A 25 2.14 15.52 24.91
CA PRO A 25 3.43 15.69 25.59
C PRO A 25 3.90 17.14 25.44
N VAL A 26 4.22 17.78 26.56
CA VAL A 26 4.75 19.14 26.57
C VAL A 26 6.16 19.08 25.98
N ALA A 27 6.36 19.74 24.84
CA ALA A 27 7.67 19.85 24.19
C ALA A 27 8.63 20.65 25.08
N ASP A 28 9.88 20.20 25.16
CA ASP A 28 10.95 21.02 25.72
C ASP A 28 11.19 22.25 24.81
N PRO A 29 11.42 23.46 25.35
CA PRO A 29 11.73 24.64 24.53
C PRO A 29 12.91 24.44 23.56
N ALA A 30 13.90 23.61 23.92
CA ALA A 30 15.02 23.27 23.06
C ALA A 30 14.59 22.55 21.77
N LEU A 31 13.47 21.82 21.81
CA LEU A 31 12.92 21.13 20.65
C LEU A 31 12.48 22.11 19.57
N ARG A 32 11.81 23.20 19.97
CA ARG A 32 11.40 24.25 19.03
C ARG A 32 12.61 24.94 18.42
N ALA A 33 13.59 25.32 19.25
CA ALA A 33 14.81 25.98 18.79
C ALA A 33 15.60 25.11 17.79
N LYS A 34 15.74 23.79 18.07
CA LYS A 34 16.38 22.86 17.14
C LYS A 34 15.58 22.66 15.86
N ALA A 35 14.26 22.54 15.94
CA ALA A 35 13.42 22.45 14.76
C ALA A 35 13.57 23.68 13.86
N ASP A 36 13.54 24.89 14.41
CA ASP A 36 13.73 26.11 13.62
C ASP A 36 15.14 26.17 12.99
N ALA A 37 16.18 25.68 13.70
CA ALA A 37 17.54 25.57 13.16
C ALA A 37 17.69 24.54 12.03
N LEU A 38 16.78 23.54 11.94
CA LEU A 38 16.78 22.54 10.86
C LEU A 38 16.68 23.19 9.47
N VAL A 39 15.99 24.34 9.37
CA VAL A 39 15.81 25.06 8.10
C VAL A 39 17.17 25.42 7.51
N ALA A 40 18.08 25.99 8.31
CA ALA A 40 19.44 26.33 7.85
C ALA A 40 20.27 25.10 7.49
N ILE A 41 20.06 23.99 8.19
CA ILE A 41 20.74 22.72 7.92
C ILE A 41 20.29 22.14 6.58
N LEU A 42 18.98 22.14 6.30
CA LEU A 42 18.40 21.72 5.01
C LEU A 42 18.76 22.67 3.87
N ASP A 43 19.02 23.93 4.18
CA ASP A 43 19.49 24.92 3.19
C ASP A 43 20.98 24.72 2.83
N GLY A 44 21.73 24.00 3.68
CA GLY A 44 23.18 23.80 3.55
C GLY A 44 24.02 24.93 4.15
N ARG A 45 23.39 25.90 4.83
CA ARG A 45 24.06 27.02 5.52
C ARG A 45 24.36 26.75 6.99
N GLY A 46 23.78 25.68 7.56
CA GLY A 46 23.97 25.30 8.96
C GLY A 46 25.20 24.41 9.21
N ALA A 47 25.67 24.40 10.46
CA ALA A 47 26.78 23.56 10.90
C ALA A 47 26.32 22.11 11.15
N TYR A 48 26.41 21.25 10.13
CA TYR A 48 26.01 19.84 10.18
C TYR A 48 26.55 19.08 11.41
N ASP A 49 27.86 19.20 11.70
CA ASP A 49 28.50 18.48 12.81
C ASP A 49 28.07 18.95 14.20
N ALA A 50 27.64 20.21 14.33
CA ALA A 50 27.13 20.76 15.59
C ALA A 50 25.62 20.51 15.76
N TYR A 51 24.91 20.24 14.67
CA TYR A 51 23.48 19.97 14.69
C TYR A 51 23.19 18.50 15.03
N PHE A 52 23.88 17.56 14.38
CA PHE A 52 23.62 16.13 14.51
C PHE A 52 24.53 15.43 15.51
N ALA A 53 23.95 14.52 16.29
CA ALA A 53 24.68 13.64 17.21
C ALA A 53 25.63 12.73 16.43
N ALA A 54 26.73 12.32 17.06
CA ALA A 54 27.72 11.42 16.43
C ALA A 54 27.09 10.13 15.87
N SER A 55 26.13 9.57 16.62
CA SER A 55 25.36 8.36 16.25
C SER A 55 24.55 8.53 14.95
N PHE A 56 24.07 9.73 14.66
CA PHE A 56 23.39 10.03 13.40
C PHE A 56 24.40 10.17 12.26
N ARG A 57 25.49 10.92 12.48
CA ARG A 57 26.51 11.21 11.47
C ARG A 57 27.23 9.97 10.96
N GLU A 58 27.40 8.97 11.82
CA GLU A 58 27.92 7.64 11.45
C GLU A 58 27.04 6.94 10.42
N LYS A 59 25.71 7.03 10.58
CA LYS A 59 24.73 6.36 9.71
C LYS A 59 24.39 7.15 8.45
N VAL A 60 24.47 8.48 8.53
CA VAL A 60 24.13 9.40 7.43
C VAL A 60 25.25 10.40 7.27
N PRO A 61 26.35 10.09 6.55
CA PRO A 61 27.45 11.03 6.37
C PRO A 61 27.02 12.36 5.75
N LYS A 62 27.73 13.45 6.05
CA LYS A 62 27.40 14.82 5.58
C LYS A 62 27.14 14.89 4.07
N ALA A 63 27.97 14.23 3.26
CA ALA A 63 27.80 14.22 1.80
C ALA A 63 26.46 13.59 1.37
N GLN A 64 26.05 12.49 2.02
CA GLN A 64 24.77 11.85 1.78
C GLN A 64 23.60 12.76 2.20
N PHE A 65 23.72 13.41 3.37
CA PHE A 65 22.72 14.38 3.82
C PHE A 65 22.57 15.55 2.85
N SER A 66 23.70 16.15 2.41
CA SER A 66 23.70 17.24 1.44
C SER A 66 23.04 16.84 0.12
N ALA A 67 23.31 15.64 -0.40
CA ALA A 67 22.63 15.13 -1.60
C ALA A 67 21.10 15.05 -1.43
N ILE A 68 20.61 14.62 -0.27
CA ILE A 68 19.18 14.57 0.04
C ILE A 68 18.60 15.99 0.11
N ALA A 69 19.27 16.89 0.82
CA ALA A 69 18.86 18.29 0.95
C ALA A 69 18.80 19.00 -0.42
N GLU A 70 19.80 18.81 -1.29
CA GLU A 70 19.80 19.35 -2.66
C GLU A 70 18.65 18.78 -3.50
N LYS A 71 18.34 17.49 -3.37
CA LYS A 71 17.21 16.89 -4.08
C LYS A 71 15.87 17.48 -3.62
N LEU A 72 15.70 17.72 -2.32
CA LEU A 72 14.53 18.42 -1.80
C LEU A 72 14.46 19.85 -2.34
N LYS A 73 15.58 20.57 -2.38
CA LYS A 73 15.62 21.94 -2.92
C LYS A 73 15.30 22.01 -4.41
N ALA A 74 15.85 21.09 -5.20
CA ALA A 74 15.55 20.99 -6.62
C ALA A 74 14.05 20.79 -6.86
N THR A 75 13.39 20.00 -6.00
CA THR A 75 11.96 19.69 -6.13
C THR A 75 11.07 20.80 -5.56
N LEU A 76 11.30 21.19 -4.31
CA LEU A 76 10.41 22.03 -3.50
C LEU A 76 10.86 23.50 -3.43
N GLY A 77 12.04 23.86 -3.93
CA GLY A 77 12.63 25.21 -3.80
C GLY A 77 13.43 25.37 -2.51
N ALA A 78 13.75 26.61 -2.12
CA ALA A 78 14.48 26.83 -0.86
C ALA A 78 13.62 26.50 0.38
N PRO A 79 14.19 25.91 1.45
CA PRO A 79 13.48 25.76 2.72
C PRO A 79 13.27 27.14 3.36
N GLN A 80 12.08 27.36 3.93
CA GLN A 80 11.66 28.67 4.44
C GLN A 80 11.49 28.69 5.96
N LYS A 81 10.66 27.80 6.51
CA LYS A 81 10.31 27.79 7.94
C LYS A 81 9.76 26.44 8.39
N ILE A 82 9.69 26.22 9.69
CA ILE A 82 8.85 25.16 10.26
C ILE A 82 7.40 25.65 10.30
N GLU A 83 6.54 25.08 9.46
CA GLU A 83 5.12 25.42 9.37
C GLU A 83 4.31 24.82 10.51
N SER A 84 4.63 23.58 10.90
CA SER A 84 4.01 22.93 12.04
C SER A 84 5.01 22.07 12.81
N LEU A 85 4.75 21.95 14.12
CA LEU A 85 5.49 21.10 15.04
C LEU A 85 4.46 20.43 15.95
N THR A 86 4.40 19.10 15.89
CA THR A 86 3.58 18.30 16.80
C THR A 86 4.49 17.45 17.67
N ALA A 87 4.54 17.76 18.95
CA ALA A 87 5.35 17.00 19.91
C ALA A 87 4.85 15.55 20.00
N THR A 88 5.78 14.60 19.88
CA THR A 88 5.53 13.17 20.10
C THR A 88 6.12 12.71 21.42
N SER A 89 7.07 13.45 21.96
CA SER A 89 7.66 13.34 23.30
C SER A 89 8.28 14.69 23.70
N PRO A 90 8.83 14.86 24.92
CA PRO A 90 9.56 16.07 25.27
C PRO A 90 10.74 16.40 24.32
N TRP A 91 11.33 15.38 23.69
CA TRP A 91 12.54 15.49 22.85
C TRP A 91 12.31 15.07 21.39
N GLY A 92 11.06 14.90 20.98
CA GLY A 92 10.72 14.40 19.64
C GLY A 92 9.47 15.04 19.09
N ALA A 93 9.46 15.31 17.79
CA ALA A 93 8.33 15.89 17.10
C ALA A 93 8.20 15.39 15.66
N ASP A 94 6.95 15.36 15.19
CA ASP A 94 6.65 15.36 13.76
C ASP A 94 6.52 16.83 13.30
N LEU A 95 7.27 17.21 12.27
CA LEU A 95 7.40 18.56 11.73
C LEU A 95 6.85 18.62 10.31
N VAL A 96 6.37 19.80 9.92
CA VAL A 96 6.21 20.18 8.51
C VAL A 96 7.17 21.31 8.22
N VAL A 97 8.19 21.03 7.41
CA VAL A 97 9.13 22.03 6.89
C VAL A 97 8.51 22.64 5.64
N GLY A 98 8.25 23.95 5.66
CA GLY A 98 7.80 24.71 4.51
C GLY A 98 8.96 25.05 3.57
N TYR A 99 8.74 24.82 2.29
CA TYR A 99 9.62 25.18 1.17
C TYR A 99 8.87 26.14 0.23
N GLU A 100 9.58 26.83 -0.66
CA GLU A 100 8.95 27.80 -1.60
C GLU A 100 7.77 27.22 -2.37
N ARG A 101 7.92 26.02 -2.94
CA ARG A 101 6.94 25.35 -3.81
C ARG A 101 6.22 24.17 -3.12
N GLY A 102 6.51 23.91 -1.86
CA GLY A 102 6.01 22.69 -1.21
C GLY A 102 6.34 22.58 0.27
N THR A 103 6.21 21.38 0.80
CA THR A 103 6.49 21.04 2.18
C THR A 103 7.20 19.69 2.26
N ALA A 104 7.93 19.46 3.34
CA ALA A 104 8.47 18.14 3.72
C ALA A 104 8.03 17.78 5.13
N SER A 105 7.41 16.61 5.28
CA SER A 105 7.09 16.03 6.59
C SER A 105 8.34 15.35 7.16
N VAL A 106 8.70 15.68 8.39
CA VAL A 106 9.95 15.26 9.02
C VAL A 106 9.72 14.82 10.45
N ARG A 107 10.19 13.64 10.83
CA ARG A 107 10.32 13.25 12.23
C ARG A 107 11.69 13.65 12.74
N LEU A 108 11.72 14.43 13.82
CA LEU A 108 12.92 14.88 14.51
C LEU A 108 12.98 14.27 15.91
N VAL A 109 14.16 13.76 16.29
CA VAL A 109 14.45 13.27 17.64
C VAL A 109 15.77 13.90 18.11
N LEU A 110 15.76 14.42 19.33
CA LEU A 110 16.90 15.03 19.99
C LEU A 110 17.40 14.17 21.15
N ASP A 111 18.69 14.28 21.45
CA ASP A 111 19.24 13.76 22.69
C ASP A 111 18.74 14.56 23.90
N PRO A 112 18.30 13.91 24.99
CA PRO A 112 17.88 14.61 26.21
C PRO A 112 19.01 15.36 26.91
N ALA A 113 20.27 14.97 26.67
CA ALA A 113 21.44 15.64 27.24
C ALA A 113 21.81 16.89 26.43
N PRO A 114 22.14 18.02 27.09
CA PRO A 114 22.74 19.16 26.41
C PRO A 114 23.97 18.75 25.58
N PRO A 115 24.18 19.29 24.36
CA PRO A 115 23.49 20.42 23.75
C PRO A 115 22.25 20.05 22.92
N HIS A 116 21.59 18.93 23.22
CA HIS A 116 20.40 18.42 22.54
C HIS A 116 20.63 18.20 21.04
N ALA A 117 21.74 17.54 20.71
CA ALA A 117 22.06 17.19 19.33
C ALA A 117 20.95 16.32 18.72
N ALA A 118 20.67 16.51 17.43
CA ALA A 118 19.68 15.72 16.73
C ALA A 118 20.23 14.30 16.49
N SER A 119 19.66 13.32 17.18
CA SER A 119 20.03 11.91 17.06
C SER A 119 19.17 11.15 16.05
N GLY A 120 18.04 11.73 15.62
CA GLY A 120 17.20 11.18 14.57
C GLY A 120 16.58 12.26 13.67
N LEU A 121 16.60 12.01 12.37
CA LEU A 121 15.88 12.79 11.35
C LEU A 121 15.38 11.84 10.27
N LEU A 122 14.06 11.82 10.03
CA LEU A 122 13.45 11.01 8.99
C LEU A 122 12.47 11.86 8.19
N ILE A 123 12.71 12.03 6.89
CA ILE A 123 11.72 12.60 5.98
C ILE A 123 10.68 11.53 5.70
N THR A 124 9.42 11.78 6.07
CA THR A 124 8.32 10.83 5.92
C THR A 124 7.48 11.11 4.68
N GLY A 125 7.58 12.30 4.09
CA GLY A 125 6.89 12.65 2.84
C GLY A 125 7.16 14.08 2.38
N THR A 126 6.69 14.42 1.19
CA THR A 126 6.69 15.79 0.65
C THR A 126 5.33 16.12 0.05
N GLY A 127 4.97 17.41 0.04
CA GLY A 127 3.76 17.93 -0.58
C GLY A 127 4.06 19.15 -1.45
N ALA A 128 3.26 19.38 -2.49
CA ALA A 128 3.32 20.61 -3.28
C ALA A 128 2.31 21.63 -2.72
N ARG A 129 2.68 22.93 -2.68
CA ARG A 129 1.80 23.99 -2.16
C ARG A 129 0.66 24.33 -3.12
N ASP A 130 0.92 24.29 -4.43
CA ASP A 130 -0.07 24.55 -5.48
C ASP A 130 -0.52 23.25 -6.16
N ASP A 131 -0.68 22.16 -5.41
CA ASP A 131 -1.07 20.89 -6.02
C ASP A 131 -2.52 20.90 -6.53
N SER A 132 -2.82 20.05 -7.50
CA SER A 132 -4.18 19.90 -8.02
C SER A 132 -4.39 18.53 -8.63
N LEU A 133 -5.65 18.11 -8.75
CA LEU A 133 -5.98 16.82 -9.40
C LEU A 133 -5.44 16.77 -10.84
N ALA A 134 -5.47 17.90 -11.56
CA ALA A 134 -4.91 18.00 -12.91
C ALA A 134 -3.38 17.83 -12.94
N LYS A 135 -2.65 18.34 -11.94
CA LYS A 135 -1.19 18.13 -11.83
C LYS A 135 -0.87 16.68 -11.50
N VAL A 136 -1.64 16.05 -10.61
CA VAL A 136 -1.48 14.62 -10.32
C VAL A 136 -1.76 13.77 -11.56
N GLU A 137 -2.81 14.07 -12.33
CA GLU A 137 -3.09 13.39 -13.59
C GLU A 137 -1.93 13.51 -14.59
N ALA A 138 -1.38 14.72 -14.75
CA ALA A 138 -0.22 14.96 -15.61
C ALA A 138 1.01 14.13 -15.16
N ASP A 139 1.23 14.00 -13.86
CA ASP A 139 2.32 13.18 -13.31
C ASP A 139 2.08 11.67 -13.53
N PHE A 140 0.84 11.21 -13.49
CA PHE A 140 0.46 9.84 -13.87
C PHE A 140 0.74 9.58 -15.36
N ARG A 141 0.40 10.53 -16.23
CA ARG A 141 0.69 10.47 -17.68
C ARG A 141 2.18 10.46 -17.99
N ALA A 142 3.00 11.11 -17.15
CA ALA A 142 4.45 11.13 -17.27
C ALA A 142 5.16 9.89 -16.67
N LEU A 143 4.43 8.94 -16.08
CA LEU A 143 5.01 7.67 -15.64
C LEU A 143 5.43 6.85 -16.87
N PRO A 144 6.64 6.28 -16.89
CA PRO A 144 7.07 5.47 -18.02
C PRO A 144 6.35 4.11 -18.00
N GLY A 145 6.00 3.55 -19.16
CA GLY A 145 5.14 2.36 -19.25
C GLY A 145 3.66 2.73 -19.35
N ALA A 146 2.79 2.01 -18.63
CA ALA A 146 1.35 2.26 -18.63
C ALA A 146 0.83 2.47 -17.21
N SER A 147 -0.11 3.40 -17.07
CA SER A 147 -0.72 3.77 -15.78
C SER A 147 -2.17 4.15 -15.96
N GLY A 148 -2.91 4.14 -14.85
CA GLY A 148 -4.30 4.60 -14.78
C GLY A 148 -4.65 5.09 -13.39
N LEU A 149 -5.60 6.01 -13.31
CA LEU A 149 -6.06 6.66 -12.09
C LEU A 149 -7.57 6.87 -12.14
N GLY A 150 -8.25 6.64 -11.02
CA GLY A 150 -9.64 6.99 -10.82
C GLY A 150 -9.88 7.50 -9.40
N LEU A 151 -10.67 8.57 -9.29
CA LEU A 151 -11.20 9.09 -8.03
C LEU A 151 -12.71 9.26 -8.19
N TYR A 152 -13.48 8.68 -7.27
CA TYR A 152 -14.94 8.60 -7.38
C TYR A 152 -15.60 8.98 -6.06
N ALA A 153 -16.71 9.71 -6.14
CA ALA A 153 -17.67 9.80 -5.04
C ALA A 153 -18.51 8.52 -4.99
N LEU A 154 -18.71 7.99 -3.79
CA LEU A 154 -19.55 6.83 -3.52
C LEU A 154 -20.84 7.26 -2.82
N GLY A 155 -21.91 6.51 -3.02
CA GLY A 155 -23.23 6.87 -2.51
C GLY A 155 -24.30 5.88 -2.97
N GLN A 156 -25.48 6.39 -3.30
CA GLN A 156 -26.55 5.57 -3.87
C GLN A 156 -26.36 5.47 -5.39
N GLY A 157 -26.09 4.26 -5.90
CA GLY A 157 -25.87 4.00 -7.32
C GLY A 157 -24.41 3.72 -7.67
N LYS A 158 -24.06 3.84 -8.95
CA LYS A 158 -22.69 3.57 -9.42
C LYS A 158 -21.71 4.65 -8.93
N PRO A 159 -20.42 4.32 -8.71
CA PRO A 159 -19.39 5.30 -8.40
C PRO A 159 -19.39 6.47 -9.39
N ALA A 160 -19.48 7.70 -8.88
CA ALA A 160 -19.54 8.91 -9.70
C ALA A 160 -18.12 9.50 -9.87
N PRO A 161 -17.62 9.68 -11.10
CA PRO A 161 -16.24 10.10 -11.33
C PRO A 161 -16.00 11.56 -10.90
N ILE A 162 -14.85 11.77 -10.25
CA ILE A 162 -14.29 13.08 -9.90
C ILE A 162 -13.04 13.37 -10.75
N LEU A 163 -12.21 12.35 -10.96
CA LEU A 163 -11.03 12.36 -11.81
C LEU A 163 -10.87 10.99 -12.44
N GLU A 164 -10.59 10.95 -13.73
CA GLU A 164 -10.33 9.71 -14.47
C GLU A 164 -9.18 9.91 -15.46
N TYR A 165 -8.24 8.97 -15.45
CA TYR A 165 -7.20 8.86 -16.47
C TYR A 165 -6.98 7.39 -16.79
N ARG A 166 -7.30 6.98 -18.02
CA ARG A 166 -7.31 5.57 -18.45
C ARG A 166 -8.06 4.67 -17.47
N ALA A 167 -9.16 5.20 -16.91
CA ALA A 167 -9.92 4.57 -15.84
C ALA A 167 -10.71 3.34 -16.29
N ASP A 168 -10.91 3.20 -17.60
CA ASP A 168 -11.57 2.11 -18.30
C ASP A 168 -10.60 1.03 -18.80
N VAL A 169 -9.29 1.29 -18.78
CA VAL A 169 -8.27 0.37 -19.29
C VAL A 169 -7.87 -0.64 -18.20
N ALA A 170 -8.04 -1.93 -18.50
CA ALA A 170 -7.61 -3.00 -17.60
C ALA A 170 -6.08 -3.01 -17.43
N ALA A 171 -5.63 -3.27 -16.21
CA ALA A 171 -4.22 -3.34 -15.83
C ALA A 171 -3.99 -4.52 -14.86
N PRO A 172 -2.76 -5.07 -14.80
CA PRO A 172 -2.42 -6.08 -13.81
C PRO A 172 -2.56 -5.51 -12.40
N LEU A 173 -3.10 -6.34 -11.49
CA LEU A 173 -3.50 -5.91 -10.16
C LEU A 173 -2.47 -6.28 -9.10
N GLY A 174 -1.67 -7.33 -9.33
CA GLY A 174 -1.01 -8.06 -8.27
C GLY A 174 -2.03 -8.41 -7.17
N SER A 175 -1.63 -8.30 -5.91
CA SER A 175 -2.49 -8.63 -4.75
C SER A 175 -3.76 -7.78 -4.54
N ALA A 176 -4.08 -6.81 -5.39
CA ALA A 176 -5.35 -6.06 -5.27
C ALA A 176 -6.59 -6.90 -5.63
N PHE A 177 -6.44 -8.01 -6.36
CA PHE A 177 -7.53 -8.97 -6.61
C PHE A 177 -8.16 -9.54 -5.32
N LYS A 178 -7.43 -9.50 -4.20
CA LYS A 178 -7.90 -9.92 -2.87
C LYS A 178 -9.12 -9.12 -2.41
N LEU A 179 -9.37 -7.94 -2.99
CA LEU A 179 -10.61 -7.20 -2.80
C LEU A 179 -11.83 -7.94 -3.36
N TRP A 180 -11.68 -8.73 -4.44
CA TRP A 180 -12.76 -9.59 -4.96
C TRP A 180 -13.06 -10.74 -4.00
N VAL A 181 -12.00 -11.35 -3.43
CA VAL A 181 -12.15 -12.41 -2.42
C VAL A 181 -12.85 -11.85 -1.17
N LEU A 182 -12.47 -10.65 -0.71
CA LEU A 182 -13.12 -9.99 0.43
C LEU A 182 -14.57 -9.63 0.12
N ALA A 183 -14.87 -9.13 -1.08
CA ALA A 183 -16.23 -8.78 -1.48
C ALA A 183 -17.14 -10.01 -1.56
N GLU A 184 -16.62 -11.14 -2.05
CA GLU A 184 -17.38 -12.41 -2.04
C GLU A 184 -17.58 -12.93 -0.61
N LEU A 185 -16.57 -12.83 0.26
CA LEU A 185 -16.74 -13.17 1.68
C LEU A 185 -17.83 -12.31 2.34
N ALA A 186 -17.78 -11.00 2.14
CA ALA A 186 -18.77 -10.07 2.67
C ALA A 186 -20.19 -10.43 2.18
N ARG A 187 -20.33 -10.82 0.90
CA ARG A 187 -21.59 -11.30 0.34
C ARG A 187 -22.09 -12.58 1.02
N GLN A 188 -21.21 -13.58 1.20
CA GLN A 188 -21.55 -14.84 1.87
C GLN A 188 -21.93 -14.63 3.35
N VAL A 189 -21.24 -13.73 4.05
CA VAL A 189 -21.59 -13.34 5.42
C VAL A 189 -22.95 -12.66 5.47
N ALA A 190 -23.21 -11.70 4.58
CA ALA A 190 -24.49 -11.01 4.53
C ALA A 190 -25.68 -11.95 4.23
N SER A 191 -25.44 -13.02 3.46
CA SER A 191 -26.47 -14.04 3.17
C SER A 191 -26.55 -15.17 4.20
N GLY A 192 -25.73 -15.16 5.26
CA GLY A 192 -25.66 -16.22 6.26
C GLY A 192 -25.08 -17.55 5.74
N GLU A 193 -24.41 -17.54 4.57
CA GLU A 193 -23.75 -18.73 4.02
C GLU A 193 -22.44 -19.04 4.78
N ARG A 194 -21.77 -17.99 5.27
CA ARG A 194 -20.57 -18.06 6.08
C ARG A 194 -20.70 -17.17 7.30
N HIS A 195 -19.93 -17.49 8.34
CA HIS A 195 -19.78 -16.65 9.51
C HIS A 195 -18.31 -16.34 9.75
N TRP A 196 -18.03 -15.16 10.31
CA TRP A 196 -16.67 -14.74 10.66
C TRP A 196 -15.93 -15.74 11.57
N ALA A 197 -16.69 -16.41 12.44
CA ALA A 197 -16.18 -17.40 13.39
C ALA A 197 -16.02 -18.81 12.79
N ASP A 198 -16.43 -19.05 11.54
CA ASP A 198 -16.26 -20.35 10.89
C ASP A 198 -14.77 -20.74 10.92
N VAL A 199 -14.47 -21.93 11.41
CA VAL A 199 -13.11 -22.45 11.50
C VAL A 199 -12.80 -23.27 10.26
N VAL A 200 -11.66 -22.96 9.64
CA VAL A 200 -11.15 -23.65 8.46
C VAL A 200 -9.70 -24.06 8.65
N LYS A 201 -9.29 -25.11 7.95
CA LYS A 201 -7.90 -25.52 7.87
C LYS A 201 -7.15 -24.61 6.90
N VAL A 202 -5.99 -24.12 7.31
CA VAL A 202 -5.06 -23.44 6.40
C VAL A 202 -4.63 -24.41 5.30
N GLY A 203 -4.76 -23.97 4.04
CA GLY A 203 -4.44 -24.76 2.85
C GLY A 203 -2.94 -24.91 2.61
N ALA A 204 -2.59 -25.35 1.41
CA ALA A 204 -1.19 -25.49 1.00
C ALA A 204 -0.46 -24.14 1.05
N PRO A 205 0.80 -24.10 1.56
CA PRO A 205 1.60 -22.89 1.58
C PRO A 205 1.79 -22.24 0.20
N SER A 206 1.66 -20.92 0.13
CA SER A 206 2.05 -20.10 -1.02
C SER A 206 3.35 -19.32 -0.73
N LEU A 207 3.90 -18.59 -1.70
CA LEU A 207 5.04 -17.70 -1.45
C LEU A 207 4.61 -16.47 -0.63
N PRO A 208 5.53 -15.79 0.08
CA PRO A 208 5.28 -14.46 0.63
C PRO A 208 4.77 -13.47 -0.44
N SER A 209 4.09 -12.38 -0.09
CA SER A 209 3.82 -11.84 1.26
C SER A 209 2.92 -12.71 2.13
N GLY A 210 3.06 -12.56 3.45
CA GLY A 210 2.33 -13.34 4.45
C GLY A 210 3.24 -14.04 5.45
N VAL A 211 2.63 -14.72 6.41
CA VAL A 211 3.30 -15.55 7.42
C VAL A 211 2.67 -16.94 7.54
N LEU A 212 1.43 -17.16 7.09
CA LEU A 212 0.74 -18.44 7.27
C LEU A 212 1.44 -19.61 6.52
N GLN A 213 2.24 -19.33 5.49
CA GLN A 213 3.07 -20.34 4.83
C GLN A 213 4.11 -21.00 5.75
N THR A 214 4.40 -20.39 6.90
CA THR A 214 5.36 -20.89 7.91
C THR A 214 4.69 -21.57 9.10
N TRP A 215 3.36 -21.57 9.16
CA TRP A 215 2.62 -22.21 10.23
C TRP A 215 2.58 -23.72 10.04
N PRO A 216 2.32 -24.50 11.09
CA PRO A 216 2.07 -25.93 10.97
C PRO A 216 0.99 -26.21 9.91
N ALA A 217 1.20 -27.25 9.11
CA ALA A 217 0.25 -27.65 8.08
C ALA A 217 -1.14 -27.90 8.69
N GLU A 218 -2.19 -27.53 7.95
CA GLU A 218 -3.59 -27.67 8.37
C GLU A 218 -3.96 -26.97 9.68
N SER A 219 -3.19 -25.95 10.11
CA SER A 219 -3.54 -25.12 11.26
C SER A 219 -4.99 -24.64 11.17
N LEU A 220 -5.72 -24.71 12.28
CA LEU A 220 -7.12 -24.26 12.35
C LEU A 220 -7.17 -22.76 12.65
N VAL A 221 -7.84 -22.01 11.78
CA VAL A 221 -8.02 -20.56 11.92
C VAL A 221 -9.44 -20.18 11.56
N THR A 222 -9.89 -19.02 12.04
CA THR A 222 -11.21 -18.50 11.65
C THR A 222 -11.16 -17.85 10.27
N VAL A 223 -12.30 -17.77 9.60
CA VAL A 223 -12.49 -16.97 8.38
C VAL A 223 -12.09 -15.51 8.62
N GLN A 224 -12.38 -14.94 9.79
CA GLN A 224 -11.92 -13.60 10.16
C GLN A 224 -10.40 -13.48 10.21
N THR A 225 -9.70 -14.47 10.77
CA THR A 225 -8.23 -14.52 10.77
C THR A 225 -7.70 -14.51 9.33
N LEU A 226 -8.25 -15.35 8.46
CA LEU A 226 -7.83 -15.39 7.05
C LEU A 226 -8.05 -14.05 6.34
N ALA A 227 -9.24 -13.45 6.47
CA ALA A 227 -9.54 -12.17 5.84
C ALA A 227 -8.63 -11.04 6.36
N THR A 228 -8.40 -11.00 7.68
CA THR A 228 -7.51 -10.02 8.31
C THR A 228 -6.08 -10.13 7.77
N MET A 229 -5.54 -11.35 7.67
CA MET A 229 -4.18 -11.60 7.17
C MET A 229 -4.08 -11.34 5.66
N MET A 230 -5.08 -11.78 4.89
CA MET A 230 -5.18 -11.54 3.45
C MET A 230 -5.15 -10.05 3.10
N ILE A 231 -5.80 -9.20 3.90
CA ILE A 231 -5.93 -7.78 3.59
C ILE A 231 -4.80 -6.95 4.20
N SER A 232 -4.53 -7.11 5.50
CA SER A 232 -3.62 -6.21 6.22
C SER A 232 -2.14 -6.39 5.85
N ILE A 233 -1.70 -7.63 5.68
CA ILE A 233 -0.32 -7.99 5.33
C ILE A 233 -0.21 -8.71 3.98
N SER A 234 -1.32 -8.76 3.22
CA SER A 234 -1.36 -9.38 1.90
C SER A 234 -0.98 -10.87 1.93
N ASP A 235 -1.36 -11.62 2.97
CA ASP A 235 -0.97 -13.02 3.13
C ASP A 235 -1.52 -13.92 2.00
N ASN A 236 -0.62 -14.46 1.19
CA ASN A 236 -0.95 -15.27 0.02
C ASN A 236 -1.53 -16.64 0.40
N THR A 237 -1.05 -17.27 1.48
CA THR A 237 -1.60 -18.55 1.93
C THR A 237 -3.00 -18.36 2.52
N ALA A 238 -3.22 -17.25 3.25
CA ALA A 238 -4.54 -16.88 3.72
C ALA A 238 -5.51 -16.63 2.55
N THR A 239 -5.03 -15.94 1.52
CA THR A 239 -5.78 -15.64 0.30
C THR A 239 -6.23 -16.91 -0.41
N ASP A 240 -5.31 -17.83 -0.66
CA ASP A 240 -5.58 -19.06 -1.40
C ASP A 240 -6.54 -19.98 -0.63
N THR A 241 -6.35 -20.05 0.70
CA THR A 241 -7.25 -20.78 1.60
C THR A 241 -8.66 -20.19 1.53
N LEU A 242 -8.79 -18.86 1.60
CA LEU A 242 -10.08 -18.20 1.60
C LEU A 242 -10.77 -18.29 0.23
N LEU A 243 -10.06 -18.06 -0.88
CA LEU A 243 -10.59 -18.24 -2.24
C LEU A 243 -11.15 -19.64 -2.44
N THR A 244 -10.42 -20.67 -2.01
CA THR A 244 -10.86 -22.07 -2.09
C THR A 244 -12.08 -22.32 -1.21
N THR A 245 -12.08 -21.80 0.02
CA THR A 245 -13.19 -21.93 0.99
C THR A 245 -14.49 -21.30 0.49
N LEU A 246 -14.40 -20.13 -0.16
CA LEU A 246 -15.54 -19.42 -0.73
C LEU A 246 -16.04 -20.06 -2.03
N GLY A 247 -15.16 -20.81 -2.71
CA GLY A 247 -15.42 -21.43 -4.00
C GLY A 247 -15.12 -20.48 -5.16
N ARG A 248 -14.19 -20.90 -6.03
CA ARG A 248 -13.70 -20.07 -7.15
C ARG A 248 -14.81 -19.54 -8.05
N ALA A 249 -15.81 -20.35 -8.39
CA ALA A 249 -16.90 -19.90 -9.26
C ALA A 249 -17.65 -18.67 -8.72
N LYS A 250 -17.78 -18.54 -7.39
CA LYS A 250 -18.42 -17.39 -6.76
C LYS A 250 -17.51 -16.16 -6.74
N VAL A 251 -16.20 -16.39 -6.54
CA VAL A 251 -15.18 -15.33 -6.64
C VAL A 251 -15.06 -14.84 -8.09
N ASP A 252 -15.09 -15.74 -9.08
CA ASP A 252 -15.15 -15.43 -10.52
C ASP A 252 -16.35 -14.54 -10.82
N ALA A 253 -17.55 -14.91 -10.36
CA ALA A 253 -18.76 -14.10 -10.55
C ALA A 253 -18.63 -12.71 -9.91
N THR A 254 -17.99 -12.61 -8.73
CA THR A 254 -17.71 -11.32 -8.09
C THR A 254 -16.77 -10.46 -8.92
N ALA A 255 -15.69 -11.02 -9.46
CA ALA A 255 -14.74 -10.33 -10.32
C ALA A 255 -15.37 -9.90 -11.66
N GLU A 256 -16.04 -10.81 -12.35
CA GLU A 256 -16.70 -10.56 -13.64
C GLU A 256 -17.76 -9.47 -13.53
N ALA A 257 -18.54 -9.46 -12.42
CA ALA A 257 -19.58 -8.46 -12.20
C ALA A 257 -19.06 -7.02 -12.00
N VAL A 258 -17.74 -6.83 -11.82
CA VAL A 258 -17.10 -5.50 -11.84
C VAL A 258 -16.20 -5.30 -13.06
N GLY A 259 -16.13 -6.25 -14.00
CA GLY A 259 -15.26 -6.19 -15.17
C GLY A 259 -13.83 -6.68 -14.92
N GLY A 260 -13.62 -7.51 -13.90
CA GLY A 260 -12.35 -8.18 -13.62
C GLY A 260 -12.15 -9.46 -14.45
N SER A 261 -10.89 -9.85 -14.65
CA SER A 261 -10.53 -11.05 -15.39
C SER A 261 -10.92 -12.34 -14.66
N VAL A 262 -11.33 -13.34 -15.43
CA VAL A 262 -11.60 -14.71 -14.97
C VAL A 262 -10.81 -15.74 -15.81
N PRO A 263 -10.49 -16.92 -15.27
CA PRO A 263 -10.73 -17.34 -13.88
C PRO A 263 -9.80 -16.63 -12.88
N VAL A 264 -10.31 -16.33 -11.69
CA VAL A 264 -9.52 -15.74 -10.61
C VAL A 264 -8.58 -16.81 -10.06
N MET A 265 -7.28 -16.70 -10.36
CA MET A 265 -6.24 -17.59 -9.86
C MET A 265 -6.07 -17.47 -8.33
N THR A 266 -5.65 -18.55 -7.69
CA THR A 266 -4.93 -18.49 -6.42
C THR A 266 -3.53 -17.93 -6.67
N THR A 267 -2.89 -17.39 -5.64
CA THR A 267 -1.51 -16.92 -5.73
C THR A 267 -0.55 -18.07 -6.04
N ARG A 268 -0.77 -19.24 -5.45
CA ARG A 268 0.00 -20.46 -5.75
C ARG A 268 -0.10 -20.88 -7.21
N GLU A 269 -1.29 -20.80 -7.83
CA GLU A 269 -1.45 -21.05 -9.25
C GLU A 269 -0.69 -20.02 -10.10
N MET A 270 -0.81 -18.73 -9.80
CA MET A 270 -0.06 -17.67 -10.49
C MET A 270 1.45 -17.93 -10.42
N PHE A 271 1.98 -18.26 -9.23
CA PHE A 271 3.40 -18.58 -9.05
C PHE A 271 3.83 -19.83 -9.82
N ALA A 272 3.03 -20.89 -9.80
CA ALA A 272 3.33 -22.12 -10.52
C ALA A 272 3.30 -21.92 -12.05
N LEU A 273 2.35 -21.12 -12.56
CA LEU A 273 2.25 -20.77 -13.97
C LEU A 273 3.49 -19.98 -14.41
N LYS A 274 3.88 -18.92 -13.67
CA LYS A 274 5.07 -18.10 -13.99
C LYS A 274 6.39 -18.84 -13.85
N GLY A 275 6.44 -19.85 -12.97
CA GLY A 275 7.62 -20.71 -12.80
C GLY A 275 7.79 -21.78 -13.89
N ASP A 276 6.82 -21.95 -14.79
CA ASP A 276 6.86 -22.94 -15.86
C ASP A 276 6.58 -22.26 -17.22
N PRO A 277 7.60 -22.10 -18.09
CA PRO A 277 7.44 -21.44 -19.38
C PRO A 277 6.39 -22.08 -20.30
N ALA A 278 6.18 -23.40 -20.22
CA ALA A 278 5.19 -24.09 -21.02
C ALA A 278 3.78 -23.76 -20.52
N LEU A 279 3.57 -23.73 -19.19
CA LEU A 279 2.30 -23.33 -18.60
C LEU A 279 2.01 -21.84 -18.81
N THR A 280 3.02 -20.97 -18.70
CA THR A 280 2.89 -19.53 -19.01
C THR A 280 2.41 -19.34 -20.45
N LYS A 281 3.06 -20.02 -21.43
CA LYS A 281 2.68 -19.94 -22.84
C LYS A 281 1.27 -20.46 -23.09
N ALA A 282 0.90 -21.59 -22.48
CA ALA A 282 -0.43 -22.17 -22.59
C ALA A 282 -1.51 -21.25 -22.00
N TRP A 283 -1.24 -20.65 -20.83
CA TRP A 283 -2.13 -19.70 -20.18
C TRP A 283 -2.36 -18.45 -21.04
N ALA A 284 -1.28 -17.86 -21.57
CA ALA A 284 -1.34 -16.66 -22.39
C ALA A 284 -2.20 -16.86 -23.65
N ALA A 285 -2.11 -18.04 -24.29
CA ALA A 285 -2.87 -18.39 -25.49
C ALA A 285 -4.31 -18.89 -25.20
N GLY A 286 -4.63 -19.24 -23.95
CA GLY A 286 -5.90 -19.86 -23.59
C GLY A 286 -7.08 -18.89 -23.56
N SER A 287 -8.25 -19.37 -24.00
CA SER A 287 -9.54 -18.75 -23.67
C SER A 287 -9.83 -18.88 -22.17
N VAL A 288 -10.89 -18.24 -21.67
CA VAL A 288 -11.31 -18.37 -20.26
C VAL A 288 -11.53 -19.85 -19.90
N ASP A 289 -12.24 -20.60 -20.73
CA ASP A 289 -12.48 -22.03 -20.48
C ASP A 289 -11.22 -22.88 -20.63
N GLY A 290 -10.35 -22.53 -21.58
CA GLY A 290 -9.04 -23.16 -21.72
C GLY A 290 -8.14 -22.94 -20.51
N ARG A 291 -8.17 -21.73 -19.92
CA ARG A 291 -7.44 -21.41 -18.67
C ARG A 291 -8.01 -22.17 -17.48
N ARG A 292 -9.34 -22.29 -17.38
CA ARG A 292 -9.99 -23.12 -16.34
C ARG A 292 -9.58 -24.59 -16.46
N ALA A 293 -9.64 -25.16 -17.66
CA ALA A 293 -9.20 -26.52 -17.92
C ALA A 293 -7.71 -26.69 -17.58
N LEU A 294 -6.85 -25.73 -17.96
CA LEU A 294 -5.43 -25.76 -17.64
C LEU A 294 -5.17 -25.84 -16.12
N LEU A 295 -5.90 -25.07 -15.31
CA LEU A 295 -5.79 -25.14 -13.84
C LEU A 295 -6.24 -26.49 -13.29
N VAL A 296 -7.33 -27.05 -13.81
CA VAL A 296 -7.86 -28.36 -13.39
C VAL A 296 -6.89 -29.48 -13.76
N ASP A 297 -6.45 -29.53 -15.02
CA ASP A 297 -5.57 -30.57 -15.55
C ASP A 297 -4.20 -30.58 -14.85
N ASN A 298 -3.77 -29.42 -14.34
CA ASN A 298 -2.50 -29.26 -13.62
C ASN A 298 -2.67 -29.17 -12.09
N ALA A 299 -3.86 -29.42 -11.54
CA ALA A 299 -4.15 -29.17 -10.12
C ALA A 299 -3.18 -29.89 -9.18
N VAL A 300 -2.89 -31.18 -9.43
CA VAL A 300 -1.94 -31.98 -8.63
C VAL A 300 -0.53 -31.40 -8.74
N LYS A 301 -0.08 -31.09 -9.97
CA LYS A 301 1.25 -30.51 -10.23
C LYS A 301 1.42 -29.18 -9.49
N ILE A 302 0.43 -28.29 -9.56
CA ILE A 302 0.43 -26.99 -8.88
C ILE A 302 0.40 -27.18 -7.36
N ALA A 303 -0.45 -28.08 -6.85
CA ALA A 303 -0.55 -28.36 -5.42
C ALA A 303 0.78 -28.86 -4.83
N THR A 304 1.55 -29.66 -5.57
CA THR A 304 2.84 -30.21 -5.09
C THR A 304 4.07 -29.42 -5.53
N ALA A 305 3.92 -28.37 -6.35
CA ALA A 305 5.05 -27.61 -6.88
C ALA A 305 5.90 -26.99 -5.77
N LYS A 306 7.23 -27.14 -5.88
CA LYS A 306 8.15 -26.30 -5.10
C LYS A 306 8.23 -24.94 -5.78
N LEU A 307 7.55 -23.95 -5.21
CA LEU A 307 7.53 -22.60 -5.77
C LEU A 307 8.91 -21.96 -5.65
N ASP A 308 9.42 -21.42 -6.76
CA ASP A 308 10.71 -20.75 -6.82
C ASP A 308 10.52 -19.22 -6.75
N PRO A 309 10.85 -18.56 -5.64
CA PRO A 309 10.70 -17.11 -5.52
C PRO A 309 11.67 -16.33 -6.42
N THR A 310 12.73 -16.97 -6.95
CA THR A 310 13.73 -16.30 -7.80
C THR A 310 13.19 -15.89 -9.16
N VAL A 311 12.05 -16.45 -9.58
CA VAL A 311 11.29 -16.01 -10.76
C VAL A 311 10.95 -14.52 -10.69
N PHE A 312 10.82 -13.96 -9.48
CA PHE A 312 10.52 -12.55 -9.23
C PHE A 312 11.74 -11.71 -8.84
N ALA A 313 12.95 -12.26 -8.88
CA ALA A 313 14.17 -11.53 -8.50
C ALA A 313 14.73 -10.64 -9.63
N GLY A 314 14.17 -10.74 -10.83
CA GLY A 314 14.67 -10.08 -12.04
C GLY A 314 13.66 -9.15 -12.69
N LYS A 315 13.60 -9.21 -14.02
CA LYS A 315 12.66 -8.44 -14.83
C LYS A 315 11.22 -8.91 -14.61
N PRO A 316 10.22 -8.06 -14.92
CA PRO A 316 8.82 -8.45 -14.95
C PRO A 316 8.60 -9.73 -15.78
N VAL A 317 7.80 -10.66 -15.27
CA VAL A 317 7.53 -11.96 -15.92
C VAL A 317 6.04 -12.06 -16.22
N ALA A 318 5.68 -12.15 -17.51
CA ALA A 318 4.31 -12.42 -17.97
C ALA A 318 3.22 -11.54 -17.34
N ILE A 319 3.55 -10.28 -17.00
CA ILE A 319 2.64 -9.35 -16.29
C ILE A 319 1.44 -8.91 -17.14
N ASP A 320 1.49 -9.17 -18.45
CA ASP A 320 0.47 -8.88 -19.45
C ASP A 320 -0.47 -10.08 -19.73
N SER A 321 -0.18 -11.24 -19.13
CA SER A 321 -0.89 -12.50 -19.43
C SER A 321 -1.20 -13.33 -18.20
N VAL A 322 -0.22 -13.59 -17.32
CA VAL A 322 -0.39 -14.37 -16.07
C VAL A 322 -0.53 -13.40 -14.90
N GLU A 323 -1.65 -12.69 -14.84
CA GLU A 323 -1.97 -11.74 -13.77
C GLU A 323 -3.48 -11.69 -13.57
N TRP A 324 -3.94 -10.97 -12.54
CA TRP A 324 -5.34 -10.59 -12.43
C TRP A 324 -5.51 -9.19 -13.02
N PHE A 325 -6.53 -8.97 -13.83
CA PHE A 325 -6.71 -7.71 -14.56
C PHE A 325 -8.03 -7.04 -14.21
N ALA A 326 -7.99 -5.73 -13.95
CA ALA A 326 -9.17 -4.86 -13.94
C ALA A 326 -8.75 -3.40 -14.15
N SER A 327 -9.71 -2.56 -14.54
CA SER A 327 -9.50 -1.12 -14.70
C SER A 327 -9.66 -0.37 -13.36
N PRO A 328 -9.14 0.87 -13.24
CA PRO A 328 -9.42 1.71 -12.07
C PRO A 328 -10.91 1.85 -11.74
N ALA A 329 -11.78 1.98 -12.75
CA ALA A 329 -13.23 2.05 -12.57
C ALA A 329 -13.82 0.74 -12.04
N ALA A 330 -13.38 -0.41 -12.57
CA ALA A 330 -13.75 -1.72 -12.06
C ALA A 330 -13.37 -1.91 -10.59
N MET A 331 -12.17 -1.46 -10.22
CA MET A 331 -11.71 -1.50 -8.83
C MET A 331 -12.48 -0.53 -7.92
N ALA A 332 -12.96 0.60 -8.43
CA ALA A 332 -13.87 1.47 -7.67
C ALA A 332 -15.22 0.78 -7.41
N GLY A 333 -15.71 0.00 -8.38
CA GLY A 333 -16.92 -0.82 -8.22
C GLY A 333 -16.82 -1.87 -7.10
N VAL A 334 -15.66 -2.52 -6.91
CA VAL A 334 -15.49 -3.44 -5.77
C VAL A 334 -15.42 -2.68 -4.43
N LEU A 335 -14.76 -1.52 -4.40
CA LEU A 335 -14.70 -0.70 -3.18
C LEU A 335 -16.08 -0.17 -2.77
N ASP A 336 -16.95 0.14 -3.73
CA ASP A 336 -18.34 0.54 -3.48
C ASP A 336 -19.17 -0.59 -2.84
N ARG A 337 -18.97 -1.85 -3.28
CA ARG A 337 -19.57 -3.01 -2.62
C ARG A 337 -19.08 -3.17 -1.18
N LEU A 338 -17.78 -2.96 -0.95
CA LEU A 338 -17.15 -3.08 0.38
C LEU A 338 -17.54 -1.93 1.33
N HIS A 339 -17.83 -0.76 0.79
CA HIS A 339 -18.41 0.36 1.55
C HIS A 339 -19.73 -0.04 2.23
N GLY A 340 -20.62 -0.69 1.47
CA GLY A 340 -21.93 -1.16 1.94
C GLY A 340 -21.90 -2.45 2.77
N ALA A 341 -20.73 -3.04 3.03
CA ALA A 341 -20.60 -4.29 3.78
C ALA A 341 -20.81 -4.12 5.30
N ASP A 342 -20.72 -5.22 6.04
CA ASP A 342 -20.81 -5.20 7.50
C ASP A 342 -19.60 -4.51 8.17
N SER A 343 -19.71 -4.21 9.47
CA SER A 343 -18.65 -3.52 10.22
C SER A 343 -17.35 -4.30 10.31
N THR A 344 -17.40 -5.64 10.33
CA THR A 344 -16.19 -6.48 10.40
C THR A 344 -15.45 -6.44 9.06
N THR A 345 -16.16 -6.49 7.93
CA THR A 345 -15.55 -6.27 6.61
C THR A 345 -14.80 -4.94 6.54
N ARG A 346 -15.43 -3.84 6.97
CA ARG A 346 -14.78 -2.52 7.02
C ARG A 346 -13.60 -2.49 7.99
N ALA A 347 -13.72 -3.12 9.15
CA ALA A 347 -12.61 -3.21 10.12
C ALA A 347 -11.41 -3.96 9.55
N VAL A 348 -11.63 -5.08 8.85
CA VAL A 348 -10.58 -5.84 8.14
C VAL A 348 -9.87 -4.98 7.11
N LEU A 349 -10.62 -4.20 6.32
CA LEU A 349 -10.05 -3.33 5.29
C LEU A 349 -9.26 -2.14 5.87
N ALA A 350 -9.58 -1.72 7.10
CA ALA A 350 -8.97 -0.56 7.76
C ALA A 350 -7.75 -0.88 8.65
N VAL A 351 -7.37 -2.17 8.82
CA VAL A 351 -6.23 -2.55 9.67
C VAL A 351 -4.92 -1.90 9.21
N ASN A 352 -4.75 -1.75 7.89
CA ASN A 352 -3.60 -1.07 7.29
C ASN A 352 -4.12 0.05 6.40
N ALA A 353 -3.77 1.31 6.70
CA ALA A 353 -4.24 2.47 5.95
C ALA A 353 -3.52 2.66 4.60
N GLY A 354 -2.35 2.06 4.39
CA GLY A 354 -1.61 2.12 3.12
C GLY A 354 -1.15 3.52 2.69
N VAL A 355 -1.16 4.50 3.58
CA VAL A 355 -0.77 5.90 3.31
C VAL A 355 -0.14 6.49 4.57
N ASP A 356 0.58 7.61 4.41
CA ASP A 356 1.16 8.36 5.52
C ASP A 356 0.12 8.67 6.63
N PRO A 357 0.45 8.44 7.91
CA PRO A 357 -0.48 8.67 9.02
C PRO A 357 -1.05 10.10 9.09
N ALA A 358 -0.31 11.12 8.66
CA ALA A 358 -0.81 12.50 8.65
C ALA A 358 -1.90 12.70 7.59
N ILE A 359 -1.82 11.99 6.46
CA ILE A 359 -2.90 11.96 5.45
C ILE A 359 -4.08 11.15 5.99
N ALA A 360 -3.83 9.96 6.56
CA ALA A 360 -4.88 9.09 7.06
C ALA A 360 -5.75 9.77 8.14
N LYS A 361 -5.15 10.53 9.06
CA LYS A 361 -5.85 11.27 10.12
C LYS A 361 -6.86 12.30 9.61
N ARG A 362 -6.73 12.74 8.35
CA ARG A 362 -7.65 13.71 7.71
C ARG A 362 -8.99 13.08 7.33
N PHE A 363 -9.10 11.76 7.38
CA PHE A 363 -10.33 11.02 7.07
C PHE A 363 -10.98 10.46 8.35
N GLY A 364 -12.30 10.23 8.31
CA GLY A 364 -13.03 9.49 9.35
C GLY A 364 -12.77 7.98 9.29
N TYR A 365 -12.49 7.47 8.09
CA TYR A 365 -12.17 6.07 7.83
C TYR A 365 -11.21 5.97 6.64
N VAL A 366 -10.25 5.03 6.71
CA VAL A 366 -9.37 4.67 5.60
C VAL A 366 -9.25 3.15 5.54
N GLY A 367 -9.82 2.57 4.50
CA GLY A 367 -9.62 1.18 4.12
C GLY A 367 -8.71 1.10 2.89
N PHE A 368 -7.84 0.10 2.85
CA PHE A 368 -6.82 0.02 1.80
C PHE A 368 -6.49 -1.42 1.39
N LYS A 369 -6.22 -1.58 0.09
CA LYS A 369 -5.48 -2.73 -0.42
C LYS A 369 -4.62 -2.34 -1.62
N GLY A 370 -3.32 -2.54 -1.48
CA GLY A 370 -2.36 -2.49 -2.58
C GLY A 370 -2.14 -3.85 -3.23
N GLY A 371 -1.40 -3.85 -4.34
CA GLY A 371 -0.90 -5.05 -4.99
C GLY A 371 0.33 -4.75 -5.81
N GLY A 372 1.20 -5.73 -5.98
CA GLY A 372 2.37 -5.57 -6.82
C GLY A 372 3.15 -6.84 -6.99
N GLU A 373 4.03 -6.77 -7.99
CA GLU A 373 5.09 -7.70 -8.34
C GLU A 373 6.12 -6.89 -9.16
N PRO A 374 7.29 -7.44 -9.53
CA PRO A 374 8.23 -6.72 -10.39
C PRO A 374 7.54 -6.17 -11.65
N GLY A 375 7.52 -4.86 -11.78
CA GLY A 375 6.89 -4.16 -12.91
C GLY A 375 5.41 -3.85 -12.74
N VAL A 376 4.79 -4.13 -11.59
CA VAL A 376 3.37 -3.86 -11.32
C VAL A 376 3.20 -3.23 -9.94
N VAL A 377 2.46 -2.13 -9.85
CA VAL A 377 1.99 -1.58 -8.57
C VAL A 377 0.56 -1.06 -8.72
N THR A 378 -0.28 -1.40 -7.76
CA THR A 378 -1.64 -0.88 -7.62
C THR A 378 -1.92 -0.45 -6.18
N LEU A 379 -2.71 0.61 -6.02
CA LEU A 379 -3.15 1.09 -4.71
C LEU A 379 -4.63 1.48 -4.81
N ASN A 380 -5.43 0.96 -3.88
CA ASN A 380 -6.88 1.11 -3.87
C ASN A 380 -7.31 1.52 -2.47
N TYR A 381 -8.02 2.63 -2.36
CA TYR A 381 -8.45 3.22 -1.10
C TYR A 381 -9.97 3.42 -1.09
N LEU A 382 -10.60 2.95 -0.02
CA LEU A 382 -11.95 3.33 0.37
C LEU A 382 -11.83 4.31 1.53
N VAL A 383 -12.28 5.55 1.36
CA VAL A 383 -12.13 6.58 2.40
C VAL A 383 -13.46 7.25 2.71
N GLN A 384 -13.62 7.62 3.98
CA GLN A 384 -14.72 8.47 4.43
C GLN A 384 -14.14 9.81 4.88
N ALA A 385 -14.58 10.91 4.26
CA ALA A 385 -14.24 12.26 4.72
C ALA A 385 -14.84 12.54 6.11
N LYS A 386 -14.34 13.57 6.81
CA LYS A 386 -14.83 13.92 8.16
C LYS A 386 -16.29 14.39 8.18
N ASP A 387 -16.82 14.82 7.04
CA ASP A 387 -18.22 15.17 6.85
C ASP A 387 -19.12 13.96 6.52
N GLY A 388 -18.56 12.75 6.49
CA GLY A 388 -19.28 11.50 6.27
C GLY A 388 -19.38 11.04 4.81
N ARG A 389 -18.96 11.86 3.83
CA ARG A 389 -18.96 11.47 2.41
C ARG A 389 -17.94 10.36 2.12
N TRP A 390 -18.30 9.42 1.26
CA TRP A 390 -17.47 8.27 0.88
C TRP A 390 -16.86 8.43 -0.50
N TYR A 391 -15.64 7.91 -0.66
CA TYR A 391 -14.89 7.99 -1.91
C TYR A 391 -14.07 6.72 -2.15
N ALA A 392 -13.87 6.40 -3.42
CA ALA A 392 -12.89 5.43 -3.88
C ALA A 392 -11.76 6.14 -4.63
N ALA A 393 -10.50 5.83 -4.32
CA ALA A 393 -9.35 6.22 -5.11
C ALA A 393 -8.58 4.97 -5.55
N THR A 394 -8.43 4.78 -6.86
CA THR A 394 -7.82 3.59 -7.45
C THR A 394 -6.73 4.01 -8.42
N GLY A 395 -5.59 3.34 -8.36
CA GLY A 395 -4.47 3.62 -9.25
C GLY A 395 -3.71 2.36 -9.62
N ASN A 396 -3.18 2.34 -10.85
CA ASN A 396 -2.23 1.34 -11.30
C ASN A 396 -1.05 1.97 -12.04
N TRP A 397 0.11 1.31 -11.98
CA TRP A 397 1.26 1.57 -12.83
C TRP A 397 1.99 0.25 -13.11
N HIS A 398 2.26 -0.02 -14.38
CA HIS A 398 2.96 -1.22 -14.81
C HIS A 398 3.90 -1.00 -16.00
N ARG A 399 4.96 -1.83 -16.05
CA ARG A 399 6.06 -1.81 -17.01
C ARG A 399 6.51 -3.25 -17.25
N ALA A 400 6.58 -3.68 -18.52
CA ALA A 400 7.07 -5.01 -18.86
C ALA A 400 8.60 -5.07 -19.03
N ASP A 401 9.24 -3.91 -19.17
CA ASP A 401 10.66 -3.76 -19.45
C ASP A 401 11.53 -3.64 -18.19
N ASP A 402 10.98 -3.12 -17.09
CA ASP A 402 11.67 -2.86 -15.83
C ASP A 402 10.72 -2.82 -14.63
N GLY A 403 11.27 -2.76 -13.42
CA GLY A 403 10.50 -2.48 -12.20
C GLY A 403 9.84 -1.09 -12.21
N VAL A 404 8.85 -0.92 -11.34
CA VAL A 404 8.21 0.37 -11.04
C VAL A 404 8.73 0.94 -9.74
N ASN A 405 8.71 2.26 -9.58
CA ASN A 405 9.12 2.91 -8.33
C ASN A 405 7.93 3.04 -7.38
N GLU A 406 7.78 2.07 -6.48
CA GLU A 406 6.65 2.02 -5.54
C GLU A 406 6.52 3.30 -4.68
N LEU A 407 7.63 3.85 -4.18
CA LEU A 407 7.61 5.06 -3.36
C LEU A 407 7.07 6.27 -4.13
N ARG A 408 7.45 6.42 -5.40
CA ARG A 408 6.91 7.45 -6.28
C ARG A 408 5.40 7.27 -6.46
N PHE A 409 4.94 6.03 -6.66
CA PHE A 409 3.53 5.73 -6.84
C PHE A 409 2.70 5.98 -5.59
N VAL A 410 3.19 5.56 -4.42
CA VAL A 410 2.60 5.87 -3.11
C VAL A 410 2.51 7.38 -2.91
N GLY A 411 3.54 8.14 -3.29
CA GLY A 411 3.52 9.60 -3.23
C GLY A 411 2.42 10.23 -4.11
N LEU A 412 2.21 9.72 -5.33
CA LEU A 412 1.15 10.20 -6.21
C LEU A 412 -0.24 9.91 -5.64
N MET A 413 -0.48 8.70 -5.14
CA MET A 413 -1.76 8.36 -4.53
C MET A 413 -2.01 9.10 -3.21
N GLY A 414 -0.96 9.34 -2.42
CA GLY A 414 -1.02 10.20 -1.24
C GLY A 414 -1.45 11.63 -1.59
N ARG A 415 -0.97 12.20 -2.71
CA ARG A 415 -1.41 13.51 -3.21
C ARG A 415 -2.89 13.52 -3.59
N VAL A 416 -3.39 12.47 -4.27
CA VAL A 416 -4.83 12.32 -4.56
C VAL A 416 -5.65 12.39 -3.27
N LEU A 417 -5.26 11.63 -2.25
CA LEU A 417 -5.97 11.60 -0.96
C LEU A 417 -5.83 12.94 -0.20
N ALA A 418 -4.67 13.58 -0.23
CA ALA A 418 -4.47 14.87 0.42
C ALA A 418 -5.31 15.99 -0.22
N LEU A 419 -5.46 15.97 -1.55
CA LEU A 419 -6.33 16.87 -2.29
C LEU A 419 -7.81 16.57 -2.04
N LEU A 420 -8.19 15.29 -1.99
CA LEU A 420 -9.55 14.88 -1.65
C LEU A 420 -9.94 15.37 -0.26
N ALA A 421 -9.08 15.20 0.74
CA ALA A 421 -9.35 15.64 2.12
C ALA A 421 -9.33 17.18 2.30
N ALA A 422 -9.04 17.96 1.26
CA ALA A 422 -9.13 19.42 1.28
C ALA A 422 -10.42 19.93 0.60
N ARG A 423 -11.20 19.03 -0.02
CA ARG A 423 -12.53 19.29 -0.57
C ARG A 423 -13.61 19.03 0.48
#